data_AF-A0A1B8QRP0-F1
#
_entry.id   AF-A0A1B8QRP0-F1
#
_cell.length_a   1.000
_cell.length_b   1.000
_cell.length_c   1.000
_cell.angle_alpha   90.00
_cell.angle_beta   90.00
_cell.angle_gamma   90.00
#
_symmetry.space_group_name_H-M   'P 1'
#
loop_
_entity.id
_entity.type
_entity.pdbx_description
1 polymer ?
#
loop_
_entity_poly.entity_id
_entity_poly.type
_entity_poly.pdbx_seq_one_letter_code
_entity_poly.pdbx_strand_id
1 'polypeptide(L)'
;MFFEIKPFNGIEKHSFYLSGHYLSKDTQKNNIIGWAWELSDCHIVIDGKTLDNNLPKKQLKKIYRDIQLGRTIAQYQRCLNKNGELFLYDVFDKVGDFKFSIYEEDCEPSNFIKKINIKDLKAGLIINTDITFLVVNKI
;
A
#
# COMPACT_ATOMS: atom_id res chain seq x y z
N MET A 1 -7.11 -4.60 6.09
CA MET A 1 -5.79 -4.50 5.41
C MET A 1 -4.97 -3.43 6.07
N PHE A 2 -3.77 -3.77 6.47
CA PHE A 2 -2.81 -2.85 7.05
C PHE A 2 -1.49 -2.92 6.27
N PHE A 3 -0.64 -1.92 6.46
CA PHE A 3 0.73 -1.99 6.00
C PHE A 3 1.67 -2.18 7.19
N GLU A 4 2.81 -2.79 6.90
CA GLU A 4 3.93 -2.90 7.81
C GLU A 4 5.17 -2.36 7.11
N ILE A 5 5.93 -1.53 7.83
CA ILE A 5 7.27 -1.16 7.45
C ILE A 5 8.23 -1.68 8.52
N LYS A 6 9.20 -2.46 8.08
CA LYS A 6 10.26 -3.03 8.90
C LYS A 6 11.62 -2.51 8.43
N PRO A 7 12.15 -1.47 9.09
CA PRO A 7 13.49 -0.97 8.82
C PRO A 7 14.56 -2.00 9.19
N PHE A 8 15.70 -1.99 8.47
CA PHE A 8 16.83 -2.85 8.83
C PHE A 8 17.62 -2.33 10.03
N ASN A 9 17.61 -1.01 10.22
CA ASN A 9 18.20 -0.34 11.37
C ASN A 9 17.11 -0.01 12.41
N GLY A 10 17.51 0.19 13.66
CA GLY A 10 16.58 0.58 14.72
C GLY A 10 15.84 1.87 14.38
N ILE A 11 14.53 1.92 14.63
CA ILE A 11 13.79 3.18 14.59
C ILE A 11 14.11 3.88 15.91
N GLU A 12 14.95 4.92 15.87
CA GLU A 12 15.22 5.79 17.02
C GLU A 12 13.93 6.53 17.46
N LYS A 13 14.03 7.67 18.17
CA LYS A 13 12.88 8.49 18.58
C LYS A 13 12.21 9.24 17.40
N HIS A 14 12.26 8.69 16.18
CA HIS A 14 11.61 9.28 15.02
C HIS A 14 10.10 9.11 15.12
N SER A 15 9.38 10.21 14.89
CA SER A 15 7.95 10.20 14.62
C SER A 15 7.71 10.29 13.12
N PHE A 16 6.68 9.58 12.65
CA PHE A 16 6.22 9.65 11.27
C PHE A 16 4.78 10.13 11.22
N TYR A 17 4.48 10.94 10.22
CA TYR A 17 3.17 11.53 10.02
C TYR A 17 2.62 11.07 8.67
N LEU A 18 1.41 10.53 8.68
CA LEU A 18 0.72 10.05 7.48
C LEU A 18 -0.74 10.44 7.59
N SER A 19 -1.32 10.97 6.51
CA SER A 19 -2.77 11.19 6.36
C SER A 19 -3.47 11.78 7.59
N GLY A 20 -2.88 12.83 8.17
CA GLY A 20 -3.50 13.60 9.25
C GLY A 20 -3.10 13.20 10.67
N HIS A 21 -2.36 12.10 10.88
CA HIS A 21 -2.07 11.56 12.20
C HIS A 21 -0.63 11.03 12.32
N TYR A 22 -0.16 10.88 13.56
CA TYR A 22 1.14 10.27 13.85
C TYR A 22 1.01 8.76 13.96
N LEU A 23 1.90 8.04 13.28
CA LEU A 23 1.95 6.59 13.38
C LEU A 23 2.81 6.19 14.58
N SER A 24 2.26 5.30 15.40
CA SER A 24 2.97 4.70 16.52
C SER A 24 3.81 3.51 16.06
N LYS A 25 5.01 3.40 16.63
CA LYS A 25 5.89 2.24 16.48
C LYS A 25 5.33 1.05 17.25
N ASP A 26 5.30 -0.12 16.62
CA ASP A 26 5.21 -1.39 17.35
C ASP A 26 6.55 -1.60 18.08
N THR A 27 6.53 -1.41 19.40
CA THR A 27 7.72 -1.46 20.25
C THR A 27 8.30 -2.86 20.41
N GLN A 28 7.52 -3.91 20.17
CA GLN A 28 7.99 -5.30 20.25
C GLN A 28 8.72 -5.71 18.97
N LYS A 29 8.21 -5.28 17.81
CA LYS A 29 8.73 -5.70 16.49
C LYS A 29 9.68 -4.68 15.85
N ASN A 30 9.75 -3.46 16.39
CA ASN A 30 10.47 -2.32 15.79
C ASN A 30 9.94 -1.98 14.39
N ASN A 31 8.62 -2.05 14.22
CA ASN A 31 7.94 -1.82 12.95
C ASN A 31 7.04 -0.58 13.02
N ILE A 32 6.74 0.01 11.86
CA ILE A 32 5.67 1.00 11.70
C ILE A 32 4.48 0.27 11.11
N ILE A 33 3.33 0.38 11.76
CA ILE A 33 2.09 -0.26 11.32
C ILE A 33 1.04 0.84 11.18
N GLY A 34 0.25 0.77 10.11
CA GLY A 34 -0.84 1.69 9.85
C GLY A 34 -1.84 1.09 8.86
N TRP A 35 -2.91 1.82 8.55
CA TRP A 35 -3.92 1.31 7.65
C TRP A 35 -3.53 1.47 6.19
N ALA A 36 -3.75 0.43 5.38
CA ALA A 36 -3.34 0.46 3.97
C ALA A 36 -4.01 1.58 3.16
N TRP A 37 -5.22 2.02 3.56
CA TRP A 37 -5.94 3.13 2.90
C TRP A 37 -5.29 4.50 3.13
N GLU A 38 -4.44 4.65 4.14
CA GLU A 38 -3.72 5.90 4.41
C GLU A 38 -2.61 6.15 3.40
N LEU A 39 -2.07 5.07 2.83
CA LEU A 39 -0.90 5.04 1.96
C LEU A 39 -1.26 4.74 0.49
N SER A 40 -2.39 4.08 0.26
CA SER A 40 -2.78 3.60 -1.08
C SER A 40 -4.27 3.75 -1.33
N ASP A 41 -4.58 4.13 -2.57
CA ASP A 41 -5.94 4.15 -3.08
C ASP A 41 -6.31 2.76 -3.60
N CYS A 42 -7.57 2.36 -3.43
CA CYS A 42 -8.09 1.11 -3.97
C CYS A 42 -8.84 1.39 -5.27
N HIS A 43 -8.44 0.68 -6.32
CA HIS A 43 -9.06 0.74 -7.64
C HIS A 43 -9.71 -0.59 -7.98
N ILE A 44 -10.84 -0.52 -8.66
CA ILE A 44 -11.51 -1.71 -9.21
C ILE A 44 -11.02 -1.87 -10.65
N VAL A 45 -10.54 -3.06 -11.00
CA VAL A 45 -10.10 -3.41 -12.35
C VAL A 45 -11.03 -4.49 -12.90
N ILE A 46 -11.57 -4.24 -14.10
CA ILE A 46 -12.46 -5.16 -14.83
C ILE A 46 -11.88 -5.32 -16.23
N ASP A 47 -11.67 -6.57 -16.66
CA ASP A 47 -11.06 -6.90 -17.96
C ASP A 47 -9.74 -6.15 -18.23
N GLY A 48 -8.91 -6.02 -17.18
CA GLY A 48 -7.61 -5.33 -17.25
C GLY A 48 -7.69 -3.80 -17.30
N LYS A 49 -8.88 -3.20 -17.19
CA LYS A 49 -9.09 -1.75 -17.19
C LYS A 49 -9.59 -1.27 -15.84
N THR A 50 -9.01 -0.19 -15.34
CA THR A 50 -9.51 0.50 -14.14
C THR A 50 -10.92 1.03 -14.41
N LEU A 51 -11.83 0.76 -13.47
CA LEU A 51 -13.19 1.28 -13.48
C LEU A 51 -13.15 2.81 -13.38
N ASP A 52 -13.73 3.48 -14.36
CA ASP A 52 -13.92 4.93 -14.31
C ASP A 52 -15.07 5.27 -13.35
N ASN A 53 -14.74 5.87 -12.22
CA ASN A 53 -15.71 6.29 -11.21
C ASN A 53 -16.57 7.50 -11.66
N ASN A 54 -16.26 8.11 -12.81
CA ASN A 54 -17.05 9.21 -13.38
C ASN A 54 -18.19 8.73 -14.29
N LEU A 55 -18.33 7.42 -14.49
CA LEU A 55 -19.46 6.88 -15.25
C LEU A 55 -20.81 7.29 -14.64
N PRO A 56 -21.87 7.40 -15.46
CA PRO A 56 -23.21 7.72 -14.95
C PRO A 56 -23.64 6.79 -13.82
N LYS A 57 -24.22 7.32 -12.74
CA LYS A 57 -24.63 6.55 -11.54
C LYS A 57 -25.42 5.28 -11.85
N LYS A 58 -26.30 5.31 -12.86
CA LYS A 58 -27.07 4.13 -13.30
C LYS A 58 -26.16 3.01 -13.85
N GLN A 59 -25.11 3.36 -14.58
CA GLN A 59 -24.14 2.40 -15.11
C GLN A 59 -23.28 1.83 -13.99
N LEU A 60 -22.73 2.67 -13.10
CA LEU A 60 -21.98 2.23 -11.93
C LEU A 60 -22.80 1.24 -11.09
N LYS A 61 -24.07 1.57 -10.79
CA LYS A 61 -24.96 0.68 -10.02
C LYS A 61 -25.16 -0.68 -10.70
N LYS A 62 -25.24 -0.72 -12.03
CA LYS A 62 -25.34 -1.98 -12.78
C LYS A 62 -24.05 -2.79 -12.65
N ILE A 63 -22.89 -2.15 -12.84
CA ILE A 63 -21.57 -2.80 -12.72
C ILE A 63 -21.40 -3.40 -11.33
N TYR A 64 -21.65 -2.63 -10.26
CA TYR A 64 -21.55 -3.15 -8.89
C TYR A 64 -22.50 -4.31 -8.62
N ARG A 65 -23.73 -4.27 -9.16
CA ARG A 65 -24.68 -5.37 -9.03
C ARG A 65 -24.18 -6.62 -9.76
N ASP A 66 -23.61 -6.47 -10.95
CA ASP A 66 -23.08 -7.60 -11.72
C ASP A 66 -21.83 -8.22 -11.04
N ILE A 67 -20.98 -7.41 -10.39
CA ILE A 67 -19.90 -7.89 -9.52
C ILE A 67 -20.46 -8.70 -8.34
N GLN A 68 -21.45 -8.16 -7.62
CA GLN A 68 -22.07 -8.83 -6.47
C GLN A 68 -22.74 -10.15 -6.84
N LEU A 69 -23.33 -10.24 -8.03
CA LEU A 69 -23.95 -11.45 -8.55
C LEU A 69 -22.96 -12.45 -9.16
N GLY A 70 -21.66 -12.16 -9.14
CA GLY A 70 -20.61 -13.00 -9.72
C GLY A 70 -20.62 -13.06 -11.26
N ARG A 71 -21.34 -12.14 -11.93
CA ARG A 71 -21.41 -12.06 -13.40
C ARG A 71 -20.20 -11.35 -14.01
N THR A 72 -19.51 -10.55 -13.20
CA THR A 72 -18.30 -9.82 -13.58
C THR A 72 -17.23 -10.08 -12.53
N ILE A 73 -16.07 -10.56 -12.97
CA ILE A 73 -14.90 -10.71 -12.11
C ILE A 73 -14.21 -9.35 -12.04
N ALA A 74 -14.11 -8.81 -10.84
CA ALA A 74 -13.39 -7.58 -10.55
C ALA A 74 -12.17 -7.88 -9.68
N GLN A 75 -11.05 -7.23 -9.99
CA GLN A 75 -9.85 -7.26 -9.18
C GLN A 75 -9.75 -5.96 -8.38
N TYR A 76 -9.47 -6.07 -7.08
CA TYR A 76 -9.22 -4.91 -6.22
C TYR A 76 -7.71 -4.67 -6.19
N GLN A 77 -7.29 -3.61 -6.85
CA GLN A 77 -5.88 -3.27 -6.99
C GLN A 77 -5.57 -2.06 -6.14
N ARG A 78 -4.52 -2.14 -5.31
CA ARG A 78 -4.04 -0.97 -4.57
C ARG A 78 -2.96 -0.25 -5.35
N CYS A 79 -3.03 1.07 -5.35
CA CYS A 79 -2.03 1.95 -5.93
C CYS A 79 -1.51 2.91 -4.87
N LEU A 80 -0.20 3.04 -4.76
CA LEU A 80 0.43 4.02 -3.88
C LEU A 80 -0.14 5.41 -4.21
N ASN A 81 -0.64 6.13 -3.20
CA ASN A 81 -1.14 7.49 -3.39
C ASN A 81 -0.03 8.51 -3.09
N LYS A 82 -0.31 9.81 -3.27
CA LYS A 82 0.74 10.84 -3.11
C LYS A 82 1.23 10.97 -1.67
N ASN A 83 0.34 10.82 -0.68
CA ASN A 83 0.72 10.83 0.73
C ASN A 83 1.62 9.64 1.05
N GLY A 84 1.26 8.47 0.54
CA GLY A 84 2.02 7.25 0.67
C GLY A 84 3.42 7.34 0.07
N GLU A 85 3.53 7.90 -1.14
CA GLU A 85 4.83 8.21 -1.75
C GLU A 85 5.68 9.05 -0.80
N LEU A 86 5.22 10.25 -0.44
CA LEU A 86 5.98 11.18 0.41
C LEU A 86 6.37 10.56 1.75
N PHE A 87 5.47 9.79 2.35
CA PHE A 87 5.73 9.10 3.60
C PHE A 87 6.81 8.03 3.46
N LEU A 88 6.78 7.20 2.41
CA LEU A 88 7.82 6.19 2.20
C LEU A 88 9.20 6.82 1.93
N TYR A 89 9.25 8.00 1.30
CA TYR A 89 10.48 8.79 1.20
C TYR A 89 10.95 9.30 2.57
N ASP A 90 10.08 9.88 3.39
CA ASP A 90 10.44 10.35 4.74
C ASP A 90 10.93 9.22 5.65
N VAL A 91 10.29 8.05 5.56
CA VAL A 91 10.77 6.82 6.21
C VAL A 91 12.18 6.51 5.73
N PHE A 92 12.40 6.42 4.42
CA PHE A 92 13.71 6.10 3.85
C PHE A 92 14.79 7.08 4.31
N ASP A 93 14.52 8.37 4.28
CA ASP A 93 15.48 9.42 4.66
C ASP A 93 15.90 9.31 6.13
N LYS A 94 15.00 8.86 7.01
CA LYS A 94 15.27 8.73 8.45
C LYS A 94 15.92 7.41 8.84
N VAL A 95 15.50 6.28 8.25
CA VAL A 95 15.92 4.94 8.72
C VAL A 95 16.67 4.10 7.68
N GLY A 96 16.84 4.64 6.47
CA GLY A 96 17.50 3.98 5.35
C GLY A 96 16.62 2.88 4.73
N ASP A 97 17.28 1.82 4.25
CA ASP A 97 16.60 0.69 3.61
C ASP A 97 15.57 0.02 4.56
N PHE A 98 14.45 -0.42 3.99
CA PHE A 98 13.39 -1.09 4.75
C PHE A 98 12.61 -2.11 3.91
N LYS A 99 11.93 -3.02 4.60
CA LYS A 99 10.89 -3.86 4.02
C LYS A 99 9.53 -3.19 4.20
N PHE A 100 8.71 -3.20 3.16
CA PHE A 100 7.35 -2.66 3.16
C PHE A 100 6.37 -3.72 2.67
N SER A 101 5.32 -3.99 3.43
CA SER A 101 4.36 -5.06 3.16
C SER A 101 2.94 -4.54 3.31
N ILE A 102 2.00 -5.07 2.51
CA ILE A 102 0.55 -4.88 2.69
C ILE A 102 -0.12 -6.24 2.79
N TYR A 103 -0.93 -6.45 3.84
CA TYR A 103 -1.64 -7.70 4.08
C TYR A 103 -2.95 -7.48 4.85
N GLU A 104 -3.81 -8.51 4.86
CA GLU A 104 -5.06 -8.53 5.63
C GLU A 104 -4.81 -8.79 7.12
N GLU A 105 -5.74 -8.39 8.00
CA GLU A 105 -5.58 -8.44 9.47
C GLU A 105 -5.22 -9.83 10.00
N ASP A 106 -5.71 -10.89 9.34
CA ASP A 106 -5.54 -12.28 9.77
C ASP A 106 -4.57 -13.08 8.89
N CYS A 107 -3.85 -12.43 7.97
CA CYS A 107 -2.90 -13.11 7.09
C CYS A 107 -1.46 -12.92 7.55
N GLU A 108 -0.69 -14.00 7.57
CA GLU A 108 0.77 -13.90 7.66
C GLU A 108 1.32 -13.23 6.39
N PRO A 109 2.45 -12.51 6.48
CA PRO A 109 3.09 -11.92 5.32
C PRO A 109 3.42 -13.02 4.29
N SER A 110 2.94 -12.84 3.07
CA SER A 110 3.37 -13.67 1.94
C SER A 110 4.89 -13.60 1.75
N ASN A 111 5.50 -14.77 1.51
CA ASN A 111 6.95 -14.91 1.27
C ASN A 111 7.41 -14.30 -0.07
N PHE A 112 6.50 -13.80 -0.91
CA PHE A 112 6.88 -13.16 -2.17
C PHE A 112 7.47 -11.76 -1.91
N ILE A 113 8.79 -11.64 -2.07
CA ILE A 113 9.53 -10.39 -1.87
C ILE A 113 9.99 -9.81 -3.21
N LYS A 114 9.69 -8.54 -3.46
CA LYS A 114 10.16 -7.78 -4.64
C LYS A 114 11.11 -6.67 -4.22
N LYS A 115 12.35 -6.71 -4.70
CA LYS A 115 13.32 -5.62 -4.49
C LYS A 115 12.99 -4.43 -5.40
N ILE A 116 12.94 -3.22 -4.84
CA ILE A 116 12.66 -1.97 -5.53
C ILE A 116 13.61 -0.86 -5.06
N ASN A 117 13.88 0.11 -5.93
CA ASN A 117 14.58 1.32 -5.50
C ASN A 117 13.58 2.31 -4.89
N ILE A 118 14.05 3.15 -3.96
CA ILE A 118 13.23 4.25 -3.43
C ILE A 118 12.70 5.17 -4.54
N LYS A 119 13.47 5.41 -5.62
CA LYS A 119 13.04 6.19 -6.79
C LYS A 119 11.92 5.53 -7.60
N ASP A 120 11.71 4.23 -7.45
CA ASP A 120 10.62 3.49 -8.10
C ASP A 120 9.30 3.62 -7.32
N LEU A 121 9.35 4.03 -6.04
CA LEU A 121 8.18 4.34 -5.23
C LEU A 121 7.61 5.69 -5.62
N LYS A 122 6.58 5.68 -6.47
CA LYS A 122 5.87 6.88 -6.93
C LYS A 122 4.37 6.67 -6.88
N ALA A 123 3.60 7.74 -6.75
CA ALA A 123 2.15 7.68 -6.84
C ALA A 123 1.72 6.95 -8.13
N GLY A 124 0.72 6.09 -8.00
CA GLY A 124 0.27 5.18 -9.06
C GLY A 124 1.03 3.84 -9.12
N LEU A 125 2.08 3.62 -8.32
CA LEU A 125 2.72 2.31 -8.24
C LEU A 125 1.72 1.26 -7.76
N ILE A 126 1.56 0.21 -8.57
CA ILE A 126 0.68 -0.91 -8.24
C ILE A 126 1.32 -1.73 -7.12
N ILE A 127 0.58 -1.83 -6.02
CA ILE A 127 0.91 -2.67 -4.87
C ILE A 127 -0.08 -3.84 -4.89
N ASN A 128 0.41 -4.99 -5.32
CA ASN A 128 -0.36 -6.21 -5.13
C ASN A 128 -0.34 -6.55 -3.64
N THR A 129 -1.52 -6.86 -3.11
CA THR A 129 -1.63 -7.55 -1.82
C THR A 129 -0.85 -8.86 -1.93
N ASP A 130 -0.20 -9.28 -0.86
CA ASP A 130 0.68 -10.47 -0.82
C ASP A 130 2.08 -10.25 -1.43
N ILE A 131 2.49 -9.01 -1.68
CA ILE A 131 3.86 -8.67 -2.03
C ILE A 131 4.50 -7.88 -0.89
N THR A 132 5.67 -8.33 -0.45
CA THR A 132 6.58 -7.54 0.37
C THR A 132 7.60 -6.87 -0.53
N PHE A 133 7.73 -5.56 -0.45
CA PHE A 133 8.78 -4.81 -1.13
C PHE A 133 10.03 -4.69 -0.25
N LEU A 134 11.19 -4.88 -0.86
CA LEU A 134 12.48 -4.55 -0.27
C LEU A 134 12.97 -3.25 -0.89
N VAL A 135 12.83 -2.14 -0.16
CA VAL A 135 13.22 -0.80 -0.59
C VAL A 135 14.68 -0.59 -0.22
N VAL A 136 15.51 -0.33 -1.22
CA VAL A 136 16.94 -0.09 -1.02
C VAL A 136 17.42 1.17 -1.73
N ASN A 137 18.49 1.76 -1.18
CA ASN A 137 19.27 2.73 -1.92
C ASN A 137 19.94 2.06 -3.14
N LYS A 138 19.95 2.75 -4.28
CA LYS A 138 20.88 2.40 -5.37
C LYS A 138 22.03 3.37 -5.24
N ILE A 139 23.21 2.83 -4.99
CA ILE A 139 24.48 3.47 -5.35
C ILE A 139 24.46 3.73 -6.86
#